data_AF-J3PDC8-F1
#
_entry.id   AF-J3PDC8-F1
#
_cell.length_a   1.000
_cell.length_b   1.000
_cell.length_c   1.000
_cell.angle_alpha   90.00
_cell.angle_beta   90.00
_cell.angle_gamma   90.00
#
_symmetry.space_group_name_H-M   'P 1'
#
loop_
_entity.id
_entity.type
_entity.pdbx_description
1 polymer ?
#
loop_
_entity_poly.entity_id
_entity_poly.type
_entity_poly.pdbx_seq_one_letter_code
_entity_poly.pdbx_strand_id
1 'polypeptide(L)'
;MPTPATGKRGQSAAPAVYCVGSRGPFDPEARTDDAEGILMRGAAEALARNDLRGAIRSWFDIPERDGYVYHALMSVRLDEVQRAVDVAAQKGSPPWYRAPDGEPLPPLSPTDVEAYLSIFNPAQSSPAALRSFGANARKGSARAAAAARLAAKRFVHPALERALAVPKRKRGSAPHPNPYLLFWAWSCRTLGWCGPAVADPGRPVSHPVLPVLMHHFGCAAPSFESLEVLRVLAAGRTVADVGSGNGYWSFMLRRHGVPTVAIDNEQSLWRTMWVPDTVKQDGVAWLRSRDPPGGKDVVLLLV
;
A
#
# COMPACT_ATOMS: atom_id res chain seq x y z
N MET A 1 42.38 39.66 -1.23
CA MET A 1 40.91 39.58 -1.28
C MET A 1 40.47 39.37 -2.72
N PRO A 2 39.84 38.23 -3.04
CA PRO A 2 38.91 38.11 -4.16
C PRO A 2 37.47 38.00 -3.68
N THR A 3 36.60 38.70 -4.41
CA THR A 3 35.15 38.92 -4.27
C THR A 3 34.33 37.60 -4.31
N PRO A 4 33.12 37.54 -3.72
CA PRO A 4 32.38 36.30 -3.54
C PRO A 4 31.84 35.75 -4.86
N ALA A 5 31.94 34.43 -5.04
CA ALA A 5 31.29 33.75 -6.15
C ALA A 5 29.77 33.87 -6.01
N THR A 6 29.19 34.62 -6.94
CA THR A 6 27.76 34.76 -7.22
C THR A 6 27.11 33.38 -7.39
N GLY A 7 26.10 33.12 -6.58
CA GLY A 7 25.30 31.91 -6.67
C GLY A 7 24.62 31.75 -8.03
N LYS A 8 24.60 30.52 -8.54
CA LYS A 8 23.68 30.13 -9.60
C LYS A 8 22.34 29.74 -8.96
N ARG A 9 21.40 30.67 -8.98
CA ARG A 9 19.96 30.37 -8.98
C ARG A 9 19.58 29.89 -10.39
N GLY A 10 18.81 28.81 -10.44
CA GLY A 10 17.91 28.51 -11.56
C GLY A 10 18.08 27.14 -12.19
N GLN A 11 17.29 26.16 -11.73
CA GLN A 11 16.28 25.49 -12.55
C GLN A 11 15.25 24.78 -11.63
N SER A 12 14.05 25.37 -11.55
CA SER A 12 12.79 24.76 -11.09
C SER A 12 12.28 23.80 -12.18
N ALA A 13 11.51 22.74 -11.91
CA ALA A 13 10.36 22.66 -11.02
C ALA A 13 10.35 21.35 -10.21
N ALA A 14 9.74 21.41 -9.03
CA ALA A 14 9.31 20.20 -8.31
C ALA A 14 8.51 19.31 -9.28
N PRO A 15 8.78 17.99 -9.37
CA PRO A 15 7.89 17.10 -10.09
C PRO A 15 6.49 17.25 -9.50
N ALA A 16 5.52 17.54 -10.36
CA ALA A 16 4.15 17.73 -9.95
C ALA A 16 3.64 16.48 -9.25
N VAL A 17 2.69 16.64 -8.34
CA VAL A 17 1.81 15.52 -8.06
C VAL A 17 1.01 15.28 -9.33
N TYR A 18 1.11 14.07 -9.90
CA TYR A 18 0.54 13.77 -11.21
C TYR A 18 0.13 12.31 -11.33
N CYS A 19 -0.75 12.06 -12.29
CA CYS A 19 -1.03 10.73 -12.81
C CYS A 19 -0.83 10.75 -14.32
N VAL A 20 0.08 9.93 -14.86
CA VAL A 20 0.33 9.89 -16.30
C VAL A 20 -0.95 9.52 -17.04
N GLY A 21 -1.33 10.40 -17.97
CA GLY A 21 -2.52 10.25 -18.79
C GLY A 21 -3.83 10.62 -18.12
N SER A 22 -3.85 11.21 -16.91
CA SER A 22 -5.11 11.76 -16.38
C SER A 22 -5.57 12.97 -17.20
N ARG A 23 -6.88 13.23 -17.24
CA ARG A 23 -7.45 14.35 -18.04
C ARG A 23 -7.16 15.71 -17.41
N GLY A 24 -7.20 15.79 -16.08
CA GLY A 24 -6.77 16.97 -15.32
C GLY A 24 -5.54 16.71 -14.44
N PRO A 25 -5.00 17.75 -13.78
CA PRO A 25 -3.98 17.59 -12.74
C PRO A 25 -4.48 16.63 -11.64
N PHE A 26 -3.61 15.70 -11.22
CA PHE A 26 -3.93 14.79 -10.12
C PHE A 26 -3.50 15.42 -8.80
N ASP A 27 -4.47 15.81 -7.98
CA ASP A 27 -4.26 16.29 -6.62
C ASP A 27 -4.75 15.23 -5.61
N PRO A 28 -3.85 14.53 -4.91
CA PRO A 28 -4.21 13.52 -3.94
C PRO A 28 -5.01 14.08 -2.77
N GLU A 29 -4.72 15.30 -2.33
CA GLU A 29 -5.43 15.90 -1.20
C GLU A 29 -6.88 16.15 -1.61
N ALA A 30 -7.12 16.78 -2.77
CA ALA A 30 -8.48 16.93 -3.29
C ALA A 30 -9.21 15.59 -3.48
N ARG A 31 -8.49 14.51 -3.86
CA ARG A 31 -9.08 13.17 -4.03
C ARG A 31 -9.44 12.50 -2.70
N THR A 32 -8.65 12.71 -1.64
CA THR A 32 -8.86 12.05 -0.35
C THR A 32 -9.63 12.89 0.66
N ASP A 33 -9.61 14.21 0.51
CA ASP A 33 -10.32 15.16 1.37
C ASP A 33 -11.73 15.47 0.84
N ASP A 34 -12.20 14.71 -0.16
CA ASP A 34 -13.57 14.74 -0.66
C ASP A 34 -14.55 14.58 0.52
N ALA A 35 -15.07 15.72 0.99
CA ALA A 35 -15.87 15.82 2.20
C ALA A 35 -17.17 15.02 2.07
N GLU A 36 -17.71 14.94 0.86
CA GLU A 36 -18.88 14.12 0.58
C GLU A 36 -18.49 12.66 0.40
N GLY A 37 -17.23 12.31 0.13
CA GLY A 37 -16.75 10.95 -0.07
C GLY A 37 -17.27 10.30 -1.35
N ILE A 38 -17.71 11.10 -2.32
CA ILE A 38 -18.23 10.69 -3.62
C ILE A 38 -17.23 9.81 -4.36
N LEU A 39 -15.96 10.23 -4.46
CA LEU A 39 -14.92 9.54 -5.20
C LEU A 39 -14.64 8.16 -4.62
N MET A 40 -14.57 8.07 -3.29
CA MET A 40 -14.30 6.81 -2.60
C MET A 40 -15.48 5.85 -2.72
N ARG A 41 -16.72 6.36 -2.59
CA ARG A 41 -17.92 5.55 -2.81
C ARG A 41 -18.03 5.09 -4.25
N GLY A 42 -17.80 5.95 -5.23
CA GLY A 42 -17.84 5.59 -6.65
C GLY A 42 -16.82 4.49 -6.99
N ALA A 43 -15.60 4.60 -6.46
CA ALA A 43 -14.61 3.53 -6.58
C ALA A 43 -15.08 2.24 -5.89
N ALA A 44 -15.60 2.31 -4.67
CA ALA A 44 -16.12 1.15 -3.95
C ALA A 44 -17.29 0.46 -4.69
N GLU A 45 -18.20 1.23 -5.26
CA GLU A 45 -19.33 0.74 -6.04
C GLU A 45 -18.88 0.06 -7.33
N ALA A 46 -17.91 0.63 -8.04
CA ALA A 46 -17.31 0.01 -9.22
C ALA A 46 -16.61 -1.31 -8.85
N LEU A 47 -15.82 -1.32 -7.79
CA LEU A 47 -15.15 -2.53 -7.27
C LEU A 47 -16.16 -3.59 -6.80
N ALA A 48 -17.29 -3.20 -6.20
CA ALA A 48 -18.35 -4.13 -5.82
C ALA A 48 -18.97 -4.87 -7.02
N ARG A 49 -18.90 -4.28 -8.22
CA ARG A 49 -19.29 -4.91 -9.50
C ARG A 49 -18.13 -5.60 -10.22
N ASN A 50 -16.98 -5.75 -9.56
CA ASN A 50 -15.71 -6.22 -10.14
C ASN A 50 -15.22 -5.38 -11.35
N ASP A 51 -15.62 -4.12 -11.43
CA ASP A 51 -15.16 -3.17 -12.44
C ASP A 51 -13.91 -2.42 -11.92
N LEU A 52 -12.78 -3.13 -11.86
CA LEU A 52 -11.48 -2.53 -11.50
C LEU A 52 -11.11 -1.40 -12.44
N ARG A 53 -11.37 -1.57 -13.74
CA ARG A 53 -11.07 -0.57 -14.76
C ARG A 53 -11.84 0.71 -14.51
N GLY A 54 -13.15 0.62 -14.30
CA GLY A 54 -13.99 1.78 -13.97
C GLY A 54 -13.55 2.45 -12.68
N ALA A 55 -13.22 1.66 -11.64
CA ALA A 55 -12.72 2.19 -10.38
C ALA A 55 -11.40 2.96 -10.54
N ILE A 56 -10.41 2.39 -11.25
CA ILE A 56 -9.12 3.05 -11.52
C ILE A 56 -9.31 4.30 -12.38
N ARG A 57 -10.09 4.21 -13.47
CA ARG A 57 -10.34 5.35 -14.36
C ARG A 57 -11.03 6.50 -13.63
N SER A 58 -12.05 6.21 -12.84
CA SER A 58 -12.78 7.22 -12.07
C SER A 58 -11.89 7.86 -11.00
N TRP A 59 -11.17 7.05 -10.23
CA TRP A 59 -10.36 7.54 -9.11
C TRP A 59 -9.20 8.42 -9.58
N PHE A 60 -8.49 8.01 -10.65
CA PHE A 60 -7.32 8.71 -11.18
C PHE A 60 -7.62 9.61 -12.38
N ASP A 61 -8.89 9.74 -12.77
CA ASP A 61 -9.34 10.52 -13.94
C ASP A 61 -8.62 10.15 -15.25
N ILE A 62 -8.52 8.84 -15.49
CA ILE A 62 -7.87 8.28 -16.69
C ILE A 62 -8.93 8.15 -17.80
N PRO A 63 -8.64 8.57 -19.05
CA PRO A 63 -9.55 8.45 -20.17
C PRO A 63 -9.84 6.98 -20.54
N GLU A 64 -10.92 6.78 -21.29
CA GLU A 64 -11.30 5.44 -21.77
C GLU A 64 -10.25 4.83 -22.69
N ARG A 65 -9.68 5.66 -23.58
CA ARG A 65 -8.59 5.26 -24.48
C ARG A 65 -7.28 5.59 -23.81
N ASP A 66 -6.77 4.63 -23.05
CA ASP A 66 -5.50 4.73 -22.35
C ASP A 66 -4.57 3.60 -22.82
N GLY A 67 -3.37 3.98 -23.26
CA GLY A 67 -2.36 3.06 -23.78
C GLY A 67 -1.27 2.71 -22.77
N TYR A 68 -1.37 3.19 -21.53
CA TYR A 68 -0.35 3.00 -20.52
C TYR A 68 -0.12 1.51 -20.23
N VAL A 69 1.15 1.11 -20.21
CA VAL A 69 1.57 -0.25 -19.86
C VAL A 69 2.14 -0.22 -18.45
N TYR A 70 1.54 -1.00 -17.57
CA TYR A 70 1.97 -1.20 -16.20
C TYR A 70 3.04 -2.29 -16.15
N HIS A 71 4.15 -2.03 -15.48
CA HIS A 71 5.32 -2.91 -15.41
C HIS A 71 5.62 -3.30 -13.95
N ALA A 72 5.59 -4.59 -13.66
CA ALA A 72 6.19 -5.13 -12.44
C ALA A 72 6.86 -6.48 -12.78
N LEU A 73 6.40 -7.58 -12.18
CA LEU A 73 6.80 -8.94 -12.59
C LEU A 73 6.24 -9.33 -13.97
N MET A 74 5.25 -8.59 -14.47
CA MET A 74 4.68 -8.72 -15.80
C MET A 74 4.31 -7.34 -16.36
N SER A 75 4.12 -7.25 -17.67
CA SER A 75 3.66 -6.04 -18.36
C SER A 75 2.21 -6.21 -18.79
N VAL A 76 1.33 -5.29 -18.39
CA VAL A 76 -0.12 -5.37 -18.63
C VAL A 76 -0.73 -4.01 -18.92
N ARG A 77 -1.81 -3.96 -19.67
CA ARG A 77 -2.70 -2.80 -19.81
C ARG A 77 -3.93 -2.95 -18.93
N LEU A 78 -4.55 -1.84 -18.52
CA LEU A 78 -5.73 -1.88 -17.64
C LEU A 78 -6.87 -2.75 -18.20
N ASP A 79 -7.12 -2.68 -19.51
CA ASP A 79 -8.15 -3.51 -20.16
C ASP A 79 -7.81 -5.01 -20.17
N GLU A 80 -6.51 -5.38 -20.23
CA GLU A 80 -6.07 -6.77 -20.13
C GLU A 80 -6.30 -7.31 -18.72
N VAL A 81 -6.01 -6.48 -17.71
CA VAL A 81 -6.26 -6.83 -16.31
C VAL A 81 -7.76 -7.00 -16.05
N GLN A 82 -8.61 -6.10 -16.57
CA GLN A 82 -10.06 -6.25 -16.43
C GLN A 82 -10.57 -7.55 -17.06
N ARG A 83 -10.10 -7.90 -18.27
CA ARG A 83 -10.46 -9.20 -18.88
C ARG A 83 -10.04 -10.38 -18.01
N ALA A 84 -8.86 -10.32 -17.38
CA ALA A 84 -8.41 -11.37 -16.48
C ALA A 84 -9.30 -11.47 -15.22
N VAL A 85 -9.77 -10.34 -14.68
CA VAL A 85 -10.75 -10.29 -13.59
C VAL A 85 -12.08 -10.93 -14.01
N ASP A 86 -12.60 -10.58 -15.19
CA ASP A 86 -13.86 -11.11 -15.71
C ASP A 86 -13.79 -12.63 -15.91
N VAL A 87 -12.65 -13.14 -16.43
CA VAL A 87 -12.40 -14.58 -16.59
C VAL A 87 -12.29 -15.28 -15.24
N ALA A 88 -11.59 -14.69 -14.25
CA ALA A 88 -11.46 -15.26 -12.92
C ALA A 88 -12.82 -15.34 -12.19
N ALA A 89 -13.71 -14.37 -12.41
CA ALA A 89 -15.07 -14.41 -11.87
C ALA A 89 -15.89 -15.60 -12.42
N GLN A 90 -15.61 -16.05 -13.65
CA GLN A 90 -16.29 -17.18 -14.28
C GLN A 90 -15.66 -18.54 -13.95
N LYS A 91 -14.32 -18.61 -13.96
CA LYS A 91 -13.56 -19.87 -13.82
C LYS A 91 -13.10 -20.16 -12.39
N GLY A 92 -13.27 -19.20 -11.48
CA GLY A 92 -12.71 -19.25 -10.13
C GLY A 92 -11.32 -18.62 -10.05
N SER A 93 -10.93 -18.25 -8.83
CA SER A 93 -9.65 -17.63 -8.54
C SER A 93 -8.48 -18.62 -8.68
N PRO A 94 -7.26 -18.15 -8.98
CA PRO A 94 -6.09 -19.02 -9.04
C PRO A 94 -5.84 -19.72 -7.69
N PRO A 95 -5.33 -20.96 -7.68
CA PRO A 95 -5.06 -21.70 -6.44
C PRO A 95 -3.82 -21.11 -5.75
N TRP A 96 -4.03 -20.11 -4.90
CA TRP A 96 -2.98 -19.44 -4.15
C TRP A 96 -2.30 -20.31 -3.10
N TYR A 97 -2.99 -21.34 -2.62
CA TYR A 97 -2.55 -22.14 -1.50
C TYR A 97 -2.49 -23.59 -1.91
N ARG A 98 -1.39 -24.25 -1.54
CA ARG A 98 -1.12 -25.65 -1.81
C ARG A 98 -0.81 -26.37 -0.51
N ALA A 99 -1.17 -27.64 -0.45
CA ALA A 99 -0.75 -28.53 0.61
C ALA A 99 0.75 -28.85 0.48
N PRO A 100 1.40 -29.42 1.52
CA PRO A 100 2.82 -29.77 1.47
C PRO A 100 3.22 -30.75 0.36
N ASP A 101 2.26 -31.54 -0.15
CA ASP A 101 2.43 -32.45 -1.29
C ASP A 101 2.31 -31.74 -2.65
N GLY A 102 2.03 -30.43 -2.66
CA GLY A 102 1.89 -29.61 -3.86
C GLY A 102 0.46 -29.52 -4.40
N GLU A 103 -0.49 -30.28 -3.86
CA GLU A 103 -1.88 -30.25 -4.35
C GLU A 103 -2.57 -28.92 -3.99
N PRO A 104 -3.38 -28.34 -4.89
CA PRO A 104 -4.19 -27.16 -4.57
C PRO A 104 -5.07 -27.39 -3.35
N LEU A 105 -5.01 -26.48 -2.37
CA LEU A 105 -6.01 -26.46 -1.30
C LEU A 105 -7.37 -26.04 -1.86
N PRO A 106 -8.49 -26.43 -1.20
CA PRO A 106 -9.81 -25.98 -1.57
C PRO A 106 -9.87 -24.43 -1.63
N PRO A 107 -10.72 -23.87 -2.52
CA PRO A 107 -10.95 -22.44 -2.57
C PRO A 107 -11.28 -21.86 -1.19
N LEU A 108 -10.74 -20.68 -0.89
CA LEU A 108 -11.02 -20.00 0.36
C LEU A 108 -12.50 -19.63 0.46
N SER A 109 -13.04 -19.75 1.67
CA SER A 109 -14.36 -19.19 1.95
C SER A 109 -14.29 -17.66 2.00
N PRO A 110 -15.37 -16.93 1.62
CA PRO A 110 -15.43 -15.47 1.81
C PRO A 110 -15.16 -15.06 3.26
N THR A 111 -15.60 -15.87 4.22
CA THR A 111 -15.36 -15.68 5.66
C THR A 111 -13.88 -15.64 6.01
N ASP A 112 -13.05 -16.47 5.37
CA ASP A 112 -11.61 -16.48 5.65
C ASP A 112 -10.91 -15.24 5.11
N VAL A 113 -11.34 -14.75 3.94
CA VAL A 113 -10.83 -13.50 3.38
C VAL A 113 -11.26 -12.32 4.25
N GLU A 114 -12.53 -12.21 4.65
CA GLU A 114 -12.98 -11.13 5.54
C GLU A 114 -12.29 -11.18 6.90
N ALA A 115 -12.06 -12.37 7.46
CA ALA A 115 -11.32 -12.51 8.70
C ALA A 115 -9.87 -11.99 8.56
N TYR A 116 -9.23 -12.21 7.42
CA TYR A 116 -7.91 -11.65 7.14
C TYR A 116 -7.94 -10.13 7.02
N LEU A 117 -8.90 -9.58 6.26
CA LEU A 117 -9.07 -8.14 6.08
C LEU A 117 -9.37 -7.43 7.42
N SER A 118 -10.07 -8.10 8.33
CA SER A 118 -10.39 -7.56 9.66
C SER A 118 -9.16 -7.21 10.51
N ILE A 119 -8.01 -7.85 10.26
CA ILE A 119 -6.74 -7.57 10.95
C ILE A 119 -6.33 -6.09 10.76
N PHE A 120 -6.66 -5.52 9.61
CA PHE A 120 -6.29 -4.16 9.21
C PHE A 120 -7.40 -3.14 9.48
N ASN A 121 -8.52 -3.57 10.09
CA ASN A 121 -9.63 -2.68 10.41
C ASN A 121 -9.27 -1.76 11.59
N PRO A 122 -9.29 -0.42 11.41
CA PRO A 122 -8.96 0.54 12.47
C PRO A 122 -9.90 0.50 13.68
N ALA A 123 -11.10 -0.07 13.55
CA ALA A 123 -12.04 -0.26 14.65
C ALA A 123 -11.71 -1.47 15.54
N GLN A 124 -10.71 -2.28 15.15
CA GLN A 124 -10.29 -3.47 15.86
C GLN A 124 -8.85 -3.34 16.36
N SER A 125 -8.49 -4.15 17.35
CA SER A 125 -7.10 -4.28 17.78
C SER A 125 -6.44 -5.31 16.87
N SER A 126 -5.47 -4.91 16.05
CA SER A 126 -4.79 -5.81 15.11
C SER A 126 -4.15 -7.03 15.80
N PRO A 127 -3.49 -6.93 16.97
CA PRO A 127 -3.04 -8.11 17.72
C PRO A 127 -4.18 -9.07 18.09
N ALA A 128 -5.32 -8.54 18.54
CA ALA A 128 -6.46 -9.37 18.91
C ALA A 128 -7.14 -10.01 17.70
N ALA A 129 -7.29 -9.24 16.61
CA ALA A 129 -7.82 -9.71 15.34
C ALA A 129 -6.93 -10.80 14.73
N LEU A 130 -5.61 -10.65 14.76
CA LEU A 130 -4.66 -11.68 14.30
C LEU A 130 -4.74 -12.96 15.14
N ARG A 131 -4.89 -12.86 16.47
CA ARG A 131 -5.12 -14.05 17.32
C ARG A 131 -6.43 -14.74 16.97
N SER A 132 -7.51 -13.98 16.81
CA SER A 132 -8.83 -14.51 16.42
C SER A 132 -8.81 -15.12 15.01
N PHE A 133 -8.03 -14.53 14.10
CA PHE A 133 -7.82 -15.04 12.75
C PHE A 133 -7.26 -16.46 12.78
N GLY A 134 -6.27 -16.74 13.63
CA GLY A 134 -5.72 -18.09 13.81
C GLY A 134 -6.61 -19.04 14.63
N ALA A 135 -7.16 -18.57 15.75
CA ALA A 135 -7.92 -19.42 16.69
C ALA A 135 -9.20 -20.02 16.07
N ASN A 136 -9.83 -19.29 15.15
CA ASN A 136 -11.05 -19.73 14.46
C ASN A 136 -10.77 -20.45 13.12
N ALA A 137 -9.50 -20.70 12.79
CA ALA A 137 -9.13 -21.36 11.54
C ALA A 137 -9.24 -22.89 11.68
N ARG A 138 -9.78 -23.56 10.66
CA ARG A 138 -9.73 -25.02 10.58
C ARG A 138 -8.26 -25.48 10.52
N LYS A 139 -7.90 -26.50 11.31
CA LYS A 139 -6.56 -27.10 11.26
C LYS A 139 -6.23 -27.54 9.83
N GLY A 140 -5.03 -27.20 9.36
CA GLY A 140 -4.56 -27.49 8.00
C GLY A 140 -5.12 -26.58 6.90
N SER A 141 -5.94 -25.58 7.23
CA SER A 141 -6.43 -24.61 6.24
C SER A 141 -5.37 -23.58 5.85
N ALA A 142 -5.55 -22.97 4.67
CA ALA A 142 -4.78 -21.81 4.22
C ALA A 142 -4.80 -20.66 5.23
N ARG A 143 -5.97 -20.40 5.84
CA ARG A 143 -6.12 -19.41 6.92
C ARG A 143 -5.24 -19.71 8.13
N ALA A 144 -5.19 -20.98 8.57
CA ALA A 144 -4.34 -21.37 9.69
C ALA A 144 -2.85 -21.16 9.37
N ALA A 145 -2.43 -21.53 8.16
CA ALA A 145 -1.05 -21.31 7.69
C ALA A 145 -0.70 -19.82 7.60
N ALA A 146 -1.62 -19.00 7.08
CA ALA A 146 -1.45 -17.55 7.00
C ALA A 146 -1.36 -16.92 8.39
N ALA A 147 -2.24 -17.30 9.31
CA ALA A 147 -2.22 -16.81 10.69
C ALA A 147 -0.91 -17.13 11.40
N ALA A 148 -0.42 -18.37 11.27
CA ALA A 148 0.87 -18.78 11.84
C ALA A 148 2.03 -17.97 11.26
N ARG A 149 2.03 -17.74 9.94
CA ARG A 149 3.07 -16.95 9.26
C ARG A 149 3.07 -15.49 9.72
N LEU A 150 1.90 -14.87 9.80
CA LEU A 150 1.75 -13.49 10.26
C LEU A 150 2.15 -13.35 11.72
N ALA A 151 1.74 -14.27 12.60
CA ALA A 151 2.14 -14.27 14.00
C ALA A 151 3.66 -14.40 14.17
N ALA A 152 4.30 -15.28 13.39
CA ALA A 152 5.75 -15.45 13.42
C ALA A 152 6.54 -14.25 12.89
N LYS A 153 5.93 -13.42 12.02
CA LYS A 153 6.58 -12.23 11.44
C LYS A 153 6.24 -10.94 12.15
N ARG A 154 5.18 -10.91 12.95
CA ARG A 154 4.82 -9.75 13.75
C ARG A 154 5.70 -9.68 15.00
N PHE A 155 6.82 -8.97 14.89
CA PHE A 155 7.71 -8.68 16.02
C PHE A 155 7.39 -7.32 16.63
N VAL A 156 7.17 -7.30 17.95
CA VAL A 156 7.16 -6.07 18.77
C VAL A 156 8.09 -6.32 19.93
N HIS A 157 9.07 -5.44 20.13
CA HIS A 157 10.00 -5.59 21.24
C HIS A 157 9.24 -5.51 22.59
N PRO A 158 9.47 -6.42 23.55
CA PRO A 158 8.70 -6.46 24.81
C PRO A 158 8.63 -5.13 25.55
N ALA A 159 9.74 -4.37 25.57
CA ALA A 159 9.80 -3.05 26.19
C ALA A 159 8.88 -1.99 25.55
N LEU A 160 8.39 -2.23 24.33
CA LEU A 160 7.54 -1.32 23.56
C LEU A 160 6.09 -1.78 23.46
N GLU A 161 5.73 -2.96 24.00
CA GLU A 161 4.39 -3.54 23.84
C GLU A 161 3.27 -2.61 24.29
N ARG A 162 3.43 -1.97 25.46
CA ARG A 162 2.44 -1.03 25.98
C ARG A 162 2.38 0.27 25.17
N ALA A 163 3.53 0.77 24.72
CA ALA A 163 3.60 2.01 23.95
C ALA A 163 3.01 1.84 22.54
N LEU A 164 3.20 0.66 21.93
CA LEU A 164 2.73 0.33 20.57
C LEU A 164 1.38 -0.39 20.57
N ALA A 165 0.67 -0.40 21.70
CA ALA A 165 -0.70 -0.86 21.76
C ALA A 165 -1.61 0.18 21.10
N VAL A 166 -1.78 0.10 19.77
CA VAL A 166 -2.58 1.04 18.99
C VAL A 166 -4.05 1.01 19.46
N PRO A 167 -4.63 2.14 19.90
CA PRO A 167 -6.02 2.21 20.31
C PRO A 167 -6.98 1.96 19.15
N LYS A 168 -8.10 1.29 19.44
CA LYS A 168 -9.21 1.15 18.49
C LYS A 168 -9.81 2.52 18.21
N ARG A 169 -10.08 2.84 16.95
CA ARG A 169 -10.80 4.06 16.60
C ARG A 169 -12.27 3.94 16.99
N LYS A 170 -12.80 4.98 17.64
CA LYS A 170 -14.21 5.07 18.01
C LYS A 170 -15.06 5.23 16.74
N ARG A 171 -16.28 4.70 16.77
CA ARG A 171 -17.30 4.95 15.74
C ARG A 171 -17.49 6.48 15.61
N GLY A 172 -17.32 7.02 14.40
CA GLY A 172 -17.36 8.47 14.13
C GLY A 172 -15.99 9.17 14.08
N SER A 173 -14.89 8.48 14.40
CA SER A 173 -13.51 8.99 14.26
C SER A 173 -12.74 8.17 13.21
N ALA A 174 -13.27 8.11 12.00
CA ALA A 174 -12.62 7.37 10.92
C ALA A 174 -11.20 7.92 10.67
N PRO A 175 -10.22 7.06 10.36
CA PRO A 175 -8.93 7.55 9.88
C PRO A 175 -9.11 8.29 8.56
N HIS A 176 -8.10 9.06 8.19
CA HIS A 176 -8.02 9.65 6.87
C HIS A 176 -8.25 8.59 5.77
N PRO A 177 -9.02 8.88 4.71
CA PRO A 177 -9.29 7.92 3.65
C PRO A 177 -8.02 7.30 3.07
N ASN A 178 -8.08 6.00 2.84
CA ASN A 178 -6.97 5.20 2.29
C ASN A 178 -7.49 4.39 1.09
N PRO A 179 -7.45 4.96 -0.12
CA PRO A 179 -7.91 4.26 -1.32
C PRO A 179 -7.12 2.97 -1.56
N TYR A 180 -5.83 2.92 -1.26
CA TYR A 180 -5.06 1.71 -1.52
C TYR A 180 -5.61 0.52 -0.72
N LEU A 181 -5.95 0.69 0.56
CA LEU A 181 -6.60 -0.38 1.34
C LEU A 181 -7.94 -0.82 0.75
N LEU A 182 -8.72 0.07 0.12
CA LEU A 182 -9.95 -0.29 -0.57
C LEU A 182 -9.66 -1.21 -1.78
N PHE A 183 -8.78 -0.79 -2.68
CA PHE A 183 -8.41 -1.54 -3.88
C PHE A 183 -7.70 -2.86 -3.52
N TRP A 184 -6.82 -2.83 -2.53
CA TRP A 184 -6.14 -4.01 -2.01
C TRP A 184 -7.13 -5.00 -1.39
N ALA A 185 -8.07 -4.54 -0.55
CA ALA A 185 -9.07 -5.40 0.06
C ALA A 185 -9.99 -6.03 -1.00
N TRP A 186 -10.38 -5.27 -2.02
CA TRP A 186 -11.08 -5.82 -3.19
C TRP A 186 -10.24 -6.92 -3.87
N SER A 187 -8.95 -6.66 -4.13
CA SER A 187 -8.10 -7.66 -4.79
C SER A 187 -7.99 -8.96 -3.98
N CYS A 188 -7.96 -8.88 -2.64
CA CYS A 188 -7.99 -10.06 -1.77
C CYS A 188 -9.27 -10.88 -1.95
N ARG A 189 -10.44 -10.22 -2.03
CA ARG A 189 -11.74 -10.87 -2.25
C ARG A 189 -11.81 -11.52 -3.62
N THR A 190 -11.51 -10.76 -4.66
CA THR A 190 -11.62 -11.20 -6.06
C THR A 190 -10.63 -12.31 -6.38
N LEU A 191 -9.43 -12.25 -5.82
CA LEU A 191 -8.40 -13.27 -6.04
C LEU A 191 -8.49 -14.42 -5.03
N GLY A 192 -9.35 -14.37 -4.01
CA GLY A 192 -9.41 -15.42 -2.99
C GLY A 192 -8.08 -15.55 -2.23
N TRP A 193 -7.61 -14.45 -1.64
CA TRP A 193 -6.36 -14.38 -0.89
C TRP A 193 -6.59 -13.92 0.56
N CYS A 194 -6.12 -14.70 1.53
CA CYS A 194 -6.22 -14.41 2.97
C CYS A 194 -4.84 -14.25 3.64
N GLY A 195 -3.84 -13.78 2.90
CA GLY A 195 -2.50 -13.51 3.44
C GLY A 195 -1.41 -14.51 3.03
N PRO A 196 -0.16 -14.25 3.43
CA PRO A 196 1.00 -15.07 3.07
C PRO A 196 1.02 -16.38 3.85
N ALA A 197 1.21 -17.52 3.16
CA ALA A 197 1.56 -18.80 3.75
C ALA A 197 3.06 -19.12 3.53
N VAL A 198 3.52 -20.30 3.96
CA VAL A 198 4.90 -20.76 3.70
C VAL A 198 5.22 -20.63 2.20
N ALA A 199 6.43 -20.16 1.89
CA ALA A 199 6.87 -20.01 0.51
C ALA A 199 6.96 -21.38 -0.16
N ASP A 200 6.09 -21.61 -1.14
CA ASP A 200 6.15 -22.76 -2.04
C ASP A 200 6.84 -22.29 -3.33
N PRO A 201 7.96 -22.91 -3.76
CA PRO A 201 8.66 -22.57 -5.00
C PRO A 201 7.78 -22.66 -6.26
N GLY A 202 6.69 -23.43 -6.24
CA GLY A 202 5.78 -23.59 -7.39
C GLY A 202 4.59 -22.62 -7.42
N ARG A 203 4.50 -21.69 -6.47
CA ARG A 203 3.37 -20.75 -6.35
C ARG A 203 3.43 -19.67 -7.45
N PRO A 204 2.28 -19.25 -8.02
CA PRO A 204 2.23 -18.02 -8.78
C PRO A 204 2.80 -16.88 -7.93
N VAL A 205 3.93 -16.33 -8.37
CA VAL A 205 4.63 -15.26 -7.65
C VAL A 205 3.87 -13.94 -7.70
N SER A 206 2.85 -13.83 -8.56
CA SER A 206 2.12 -12.58 -8.83
C SER A 206 0.73 -12.80 -9.44
N HIS A 207 0.01 -11.71 -9.66
CA HIS A 207 -1.28 -11.62 -10.37
C HIS A 207 -1.31 -10.38 -11.27
N PRO A 208 -2.14 -10.36 -12.33
CA PRO A 208 -2.22 -9.23 -13.27
C PRO A 208 -2.73 -7.92 -12.65
N VAL A 209 -3.42 -7.98 -11.50
CA VAL A 209 -3.83 -6.77 -10.76
C VAL A 209 -2.64 -6.04 -10.11
N LEU A 210 -1.53 -6.74 -9.81
CA LEU A 210 -0.42 -6.21 -9.02
C LEU A 210 0.27 -5.01 -9.71
N PRO A 211 0.67 -5.08 -11.00
CA PRO A 211 1.28 -3.93 -11.67
C PRO A 211 0.41 -2.67 -11.63
N VAL A 212 -0.92 -2.81 -11.74
CA VAL A 212 -1.85 -1.67 -11.67
C VAL A 212 -1.81 -1.02 -10.30
N LEU A 213 -1.93 -1.82 -9.23
CA LEU A 213 -1.90 -1.29 -7.86
C LEU A 213 -0.53 -0.70 -7.52
N MET A 214 0.57 -1.33 -7.93
CA MET A 214 1.92 -0.84 -7.69
C MET A 214 2.13 0.54 -8.31
N HIS A 215 1.84 0.69 -9.60
CA HIS A 215 2.04 1.97 -10.29
C HIS A 215 1.21 3.13 -9.73
N HIS A 216 0.06 2.82 -9.14
CA HIS A 216 -0.86 3.80 -8.59
C HIS A 216 -0.66 4.10 -7.12
N PHE A 217 -0.23 3.13 -6.31
CA PHE A 217 -0.20 3.26 -4.85
C PHE A 217 1.10 2.78 -4.18
N GLY A 218 2.02 2.17 -4.91
CA GLY A 218 3.27 1.61 -4.38
C GLY A 218 3.19 0.12 -4.02
N CYS A 219 4.25 -0.42 -3.42
CA CYS A 219 4.42 -1.87 -3.21
C CYS A 219 3.61 -2.46 -2.06
N ALA A 220 3.29 -1.67 -1.04
CA ALA A 220 2.58 -2.12 0.15
C ALA A 220 1.62 -1.05 0.67
N ALA A 221 0.42 -1.46 1.08
CA ALA A 221 -0.59 -0.55 1.62
C ALA A 221 -0.33 -0.26 3.11
N PRO A 222 -0.18 1.02 3.52
CA PRO A 222 -0.12 1.37 4.93
C PRO A 222 -1.45 1.07 5.61
N SER A 223 -1.42 0.30 6.70
CA SER A 223 -2.57 0.12 7.59
C SER A 223 -2.63 1.23 8.64
N PHE A 224 -3.80 1.43 9.25
CA PHE A 224 -3.92 2.35 10.38
C PHE A 224 -2.97 2.00 11.53
N GLU A 225 -2.82 0.71 11.88
CA GLU A 225 -1.85 0.26 12.90
C GLU A 225 -0.43 0.69 12.52
N SER A 226 -0.02 0.50 11.27
CA SER A 226 1.34 0.85 10.84
C SER A 226 1.62 2.36 10.91
N LEU A 227 0.65 3.20 10.53
CA LEU A 227 0.78 4.66 10.62
C LEU A 227 0.88 5.12 12.09
N GLU A 228 0.06 4.55 12.98
CA GLU A 228 0.10 4.89 14.42
C GLU A 228 1.38 4.39 15.09
N VAL A 229 1.85 3.19 14.75
CA VAL A 229 3.15 2.68 15.24
C VAL A 229 4.27 3.63 14.85
N LEU A 230 4.32 4.07 13.60
CA LEU A 230 5.31 5.04 13.14
C LEU A 230 5.15 6.39 13.85
N ARG A 231 3.93 6.89 14.05
CA ARG A 231 3.68 8.13 14.81
C ARG A 231 4.23 8.05 16.24
N VAL A 232 3.98 6.93 16.94
CA VAL A 232 4.47 6.73 18.30
C VAL A 232 5.99 6.59 18.34
N LEU A 233 6.58 5.79 17.45
CA LEU A 233 8.04 5.60 17.39
C LEU A 233 8.78 6.87 16.98
N ALA A 234 8.22 7.63 16.04
CA ALA A 234 8.75 8.92 15.63
C ALA A 234 8.78 9.91 16.79
N ALA A 235 7.74 9.91 17.64
CA ALA A 235 7.65 10.82 18.79
C ALA A 235 7.92 12.29 18.40
N GLY A 236 7.36 12.71 17.25
CA GLY A 236 7.55 14.05 16.68
C GLY A 236 8.78 14.21 15.79
N ARG A 237 9.70 13.23 15.74
CA ARG A 237 10.81 13.21 14.78
C ARG A 237 10.33 12.98 13.36
N THR A 238 11.19 13.31 12.41
CA THR A 238 10.92 13.05 10.99
C THR A 238 11.08 11.56 10.68
N VAL A 239 10.11 10.99 9.96
CA VAL A 239 10.23 9.70 9.29
C VAL A 239 10.92 9.91 7.94
N ALA A 240 12.00 9.17 7.70
CA ALA A 240 12.64 9.09 6.39
C ALA A 240 12.11 7.86 5.66
N ASP A 241 11.22 8.08 4.69
CA ASP A 241 10.66 7.07 3.80
C ASP A 241 11.66 6.80 2.68
N VAL A 242 12.54 5.81 2.88
CA VAL A 242 13.65 5.50 1.97
C VAL A 242 13.24 4.41 1.01
N GLY A 243 13.41 4.67 -0.29
CA GLY A 243 12.78 3.84 -1.33
C GLY A 243 11.29 4.14 -1.45
N SER A 244 10.90 5.40 -1.23
CA SER A 244 9.50 5.84 -1.16
C SER A 244 8.70 5.57 -2.44
N GLY A 245 9.36 5.27 -3.57
CA GLY A 245 8.75 5.02 -4.86
C GLY A 245 7.91 6.21 -5.30
N ASN A 246 6.59 6.02 -5.37
CA ASN A 246 5.67 7.10 -5.69
C ASN A 246 5.26 7.99 -4.52
N GLY A 247 5.75 7.71 -3.31
CA GLY A 247 5.50 8.50 -2.11
C GLY A 247 4.14 8.27 -1.46
N TYR A 248 3.44 7.16 -1.73
CA TYR A 248 2.15 6.90 -1.08
C TYR A 248 2.24 6.80 0.44
N TRP A 249 3.28 6.13 0.96
CA TRP A 249 3.55 6.07 2.40
C TRP A 249 3.82 7.45 2.98
N SER A 250 4.71 8.21 2.34
CA SER A 250 4.98 9.61 2.68
C SER A 250 3.72 10.47 2.74
N PHE A 251 2.85 10.38 1.73
CA PHE A 251 1.56 11.07 1.72
C PHE A 251 0.70 10.64 2.92
N MET A 252 0.47 9.34 3.11
CA MET A 252 -0.39 8.84 4.20
C MET A 252 0.15 9.19 5.60
N LEU A 253 1.46 9.18 5.79
CA LEU A 253 2.10 9.60 7.06
C LEU A 253 1.90 11.10 7.33
N ARG A 254 2.04 11.95 6.31
CA ARG A 254 1.78 13.40 6.42
C ARG A 254 0.32 13.68 6.76
N ARG A 255 -0.62 12.99 6.10
CA ARG A 255 -2.06 13.05 6.42
C ARG A 255 -2.37 12.51 7.83
N HIS A 256 -1.48 11.69 8.38
CA HIS A 256 -1.54 11.18 9.75
C HIS A 256 -0.79 12.07 10.77
N GLY A 257 -0.33 13.26 10.36
CA GLY A 257 0.37 14.20 11.24
C GLY A 257 1.80 13.79 11.59
N VAL A 258 2.43 12.92 10.79
CA VAL A 258 3.81 12.48 10.98
C VAL A 258 4.71 13.24 10.02
N PRO A 259 5.69 14.05 10.52
CA PRO A 259 6.66 14.72 9.65
C PRO A 259 7.42 13.67 8.85
N THR A 260 7.40 13.79 7.52
CA THR A 260 7.94 12.74 6.64
C THR A 260 8.66 13.33 5.44
N VAL A 261 9.86 12.80 5.16
CA VAL A 261 10.64 13.07 3.95
C VAL A 261 10.68 11.83 3.07
N ALA A 262 10.28 11.99 1.81
CA ALA A 262 10.34 10.95 0.79
C ALA A 262 11.72 10.96 0.13
N ILE A 263 12.38 9.81 0.07
CA ILE A 263 13.68 9.62 -0.57
C ILE A 263 13.57 8.46 -1.54
N ASP A 264 13.95 8.67 -2.80
CA ASP A 264 13.98 7.63 -3.82
C ASP A 264 15.06 7.93 -4.86
N ASN A 265 15.61 6.88 -5.50
CA ASN A 265 16.58 7.04 -6.58
C ASN A 265 15.94 7.04 -7.98
N GLU A 266 14.61 6.94 -8.04
CA GLU A 266 13.77 6.91 -9.24
C GLU A 266 14.14 5.83 -10.26
N GLN A 267 14.70 4.70 -9.79
CA GLN A 267 14.96 3.55 -10.66
C GLN A 267 13.67 2.90 -11.20
N SER A 268 12.57 3.02 -10.46
CA SER A 268 11.26 2.51 -10.86
C SER A 268 10.41 3.61 -11.47
N LEU A 269 9.66 3.27 -12.52
CA LEU A 269 8.67 4.15 -13.12
C LEU A 269 7.31 3.96 -12.45
N TRP A 270 6.71 5.08 -12.04
CA TRP A 270 5.38 5.10 -11.44
C TRP A 270 4.38 5.82 -12.34
N ARG A 271 3.14 5.37 -12.34
CA ARG A 271 2.07 6.07 -13.08
C ARG A 271 1.58 7.28 -12.31
N THR A 272 1.43 7.14 -11.00
CA THR A 272 0.96 8.20 -10.11
C THR A 272 2.05 8.54 -9.13
N MET A 273 2.32 9.82 -8.93
CA MET A 273 3.11 10.37 -7.82
C MET A 273 2.16 10.96 -6.78
N TRP A 274 2.43 10.75 -5.48
CA TRP A 274 1.58 11.21 -4.37
C TRP A 274 2.15 12.39 -3.59
N VAL A 275 3.45 12.66 -3.75
CA VAL A 275 4.12 13.80 -3.14
C VAL A 275 5.00 14.49 -4.19
N PRO A 276 5.11 15.83 -4.17
CA PRO A 276 5.87 16.57 -5.18
C PRO A 276 7.35 16.76 -4.83
N ASP A 277 7.73 16.43 -3.60
CA ASP A 277 8.98 16.83 -2.96
C ASP A 277 9.89 15.63 -2.63
N THR A 278 9.80 14.55 -3.41
CA THR A 278 10.70 13.40 -3.28
C THR A 278 12.15 13.84 -3.50
N VAL A 279 13.01 13.57 -2.53
CA VAL A 279 14.45 13.78 -2.64
C VAL A 279 15.03 12.70 -3.53
N LYS A 280 15.49 13.10 -4.72
CA LYS A 280 16.06 12.22 -5.74
C LYS A 280 17.50 11.83 -5.39
N GLN A 281 17.65 10.83 -4.52
CA GLN A 281 18.95 10.40 -4.01
C GLN A 281 18.91 8.96 -3.53
N ASP A 282 20.05 8.27 -3.60
CA ASP A 282 20.25 7.01 -2.88
C ASP A 282 20.11 7.21 -1.36
N GLY A 283 19.45 6.27 -0.68
CA GLY A 283 19.15 6.38 0.75
C GLY A 283 20.39 6.42 1.65
N VAL A 284 21.45 5.66 1.31
CA VAL A 284 22.71 5.66 2.06
C VAL A 284 23.43 6.99 1.87
N ALA A 285 23.47 7.50 0.64
CA ALA A 285 24.04 8.81 0.34
C ALA A 285 23.27 9.93 1.08
N TRP A 286 21.94 9.85 1.11
CA TRP A 286 21.10 10.81 1.82
C TRP A 286 21.42 10.82 3.33
N LEU A 287 21.48 9.65 3.98
CA LEU A 287 21.82 9.52 5.40
C LEU A 287 23.20 10.09 5.76
N ARG A 288 24.19 9.91 4.88
CA ARG A 288 25.55 10.44 5.08
C ARG A 288 25.61 11.96 4.95
N SER A 289 24.74 12.55 4.14
CA SER A 289 24.67 14.00 3.91
C SER A 289 23.90 14.79 4.98
N ARG A 290 23.23 14.09 5.92
CA ARG A 290 22.51 14.72 7.03
C ARG A 290 23.47 15.30 8.08
N ASP A 291 22.97 16.25 8.87
CA ASP A 291 23.65 16.80 10.03
C ASP A 291 22.77 16.60 11.29
N PRO A 292 23.24 15.87 12.32
CA PRO A 292 24.47 15.08 12.34
C PRO A 292 24.42 13.91 11.34
N PRO A 293 25.57 13.49 10.78
CA PRO A 293 25.62 12.41 9.82
C PRO A 293 25.12 11.08 10.42
N GLY A 294 24.48 10.28 9.57
CA GLY A 294 23.95 8.96 9.95
C GLY A 294 22.51 8.96 10.43
N GLY A 295 21.79 10.08 10.35
CA GLY A 295 20.34 10.11 10.59
C GLY A 295 19.93 9.85 12.04
N LYS A 296 20.73 10.30 13.01
CA LYS A 296 20.49 10.05 14.45
C LYS A 296 19.11 10.55 14.94
N ASP A 297 18.57 11.58 14.31
CA ASP A 297 17.31 12.23 14.70
C ASP A 297 16.12 11.88 13.80
N VAL A 298 16.24 10.85 12.95
CA VAL A 298 15.13 10.38 12.10
C VAL A 298 14.73 8.95 12.45
N VAL A 299 13.49 8.60 12.12
CA VAL A 299 13.03 7.21 12.08
C VAL A 299 13.08 6.72 10.65
N LEU A 300 13.84 5.67 10.40
CA LEU A 300 13.93 5.07 9.07
C LEU A 300 12.72 4.18 8.81
N LEU A 301 12.03 4.44 7.70
CA LEU A 301 11.03 3.57 7.11
C LEU A 301 11.61 2.93 5.85
N LEU A 302 11.57 1.60 5.82
CA LEU A 302 11.94 0.76 4.69
C LEU A 302 10.77 -0.20 4.45
N VAL A 303 10.22 -0.19 3.24
CA VAL A 303 9.00 -0.95 2.86
C VAL A 303 9.30 -1.91 1.73
#